data_AF-A0A319DR22-F1
#
_entry.id   AF-A0A319DR22-F1
#
_cell.length_a   1.000
_cell.length_b   1.000
_cell.length_c   1.000
_cell.angle_alpha   90.00
_cell.angle_beta   90.00
_cell.angle_gamma   90.00
#
_symmetry.space_group_name_H-M   'P 1'
#
loop_
_entity.id
_entity.type
_entity.pdbx_description
1 polymer ?
#
loop_
_entity_poly.entity_id
_entity_poly.type
_entity_poly.pdbx_seq_one_letter_code
_entity_poly.pdbx_strand_id
1 'polypeptide(L)'
;MVITVIKPILLGQMVSLEVKAESEREWDEKLHRAMDELVHGGTGCDSYFVDKVTGKNWFVYPWNSFHMWIAMHWNIMKDWEYQRWA
;
A
#
# COMPACT_ATOMS: atom_id res chain seq x y z
N MET A 1 1.48 2.39 -13.40
CA MET A 1 2.11 2.14 -12.08
C MET A 1 3.23 1.11 -12.16
N VAL A 2 2.95 -0.21 -12.12
CA VAL A 2 3.98 -1.27 -12.03
C VAL A 2 5.06 -1.14 -13.10
N ILE A 3 4.65 -0.92 -14.36
CA ILE A 3 5.58 -0.73 -15.50
C ILE A 3 6.58 0.41 -15.25
N THR A 4 6.13 1.52 -14.63
CA THR A 4 6.99 2.67 -14.31
C THR A 4 8.07 2.30 -13.30
N VAL A 5 7.70 1.52 -12.28
CA VAL A 5 8.59 1.08 -11.20
C VAL A 5 9.60 0.04 -11.71
N ILE A 6 9.16 -0.93 -12.52
CA ILE A 6 10.04 -2.00 -13.01
C ILE A 6 10.88 -1.59 -14.23
N LYS A 7 10.61 -0.43 -14.85
CA LYS A 7 11.30 0.05 -16.05
C LYS A 7 12.84 -0.01 -15.94
N PRO A 8 13.48 0.38 -14.82
CA PRO A 8 14.95 0.28 -14.70
C PRO A 8 15.45 -1.16 -14.78
N ILE A 9 14.69 -2.14 -14.29
CA ILE A 9 15.02 -3.57 -14.44
C ILE A 9 14.88 -3.99 -15.90
N LEU A 10 13.77 -3.62 -16.55
CA LEU A 10 13.53 -3.95 -17.96
C LEU A 10 14.60 -3.37 -18.90
N LEU A 11 15.19 -2.22 -18.53
CA LEU A 11 16.27 -1.57 -19.26
C LEU A 11 17.66 -2.07 -18.86
N GLY A 12 17.77 -3.05 -17.96
CA GLY A 12 19.05 -3.60 -17.49
C GLY A 12 19.87 -2.64 -16.62
N GLN A 13 19.26 -1.58 -16.08
CA GLN A 13 19.92 -0.58 -15.24
C GLN A 13 20.03 -1.01 -13.77
N MET A 14 19.12 -1.89 -13.32
CA MET A 14 19.00 -2.40 -11.95
C MET A 14 18.73 -3.91 -12.00
N VAL A 15 19.03 -4.62 -10.91
CA VAL A 15 18.85 -6.10 -10.83
C VAL A 15 17.62 -6.49 -10.01
N SER A 16 17.31 -5.71 -9.00
CA SER A 16 16.18 -5.92 -8.11
C SER A 16 15.66 -4.57 -7.65
N LEU A 17 14.41 -4.60 -7.19
CA LEU A 17 13.78 -3.51 -6.50
C LEU A 17 12.97 -4.09 -5.34
N GLU A 18 13.05 -3.42 -4.19
CA GLU A 18 12.30 -3.78 -3.00
C GLU A 18 11.61 -2.52 -2.46
N VAL A 19 10.50 -2.71 -1.75
CA VAL A 19 9.86 -1.61 -1.05
C VAL A 19 10.72 -1.24 0.15
N LYS A 20 10.88 0.06 0.41
CA LYS A 20 11.55 0.54 1.62
C LYS A 20 10.78 0.11 2.85
N ALA A 21 11.48 -0.46 3.83
CA ALA A 21 10.86 -0.89 5.08
C ALA A 21 10.16 0.27 5.80
N GLU A 22 10.72 1.48 5.76
CA GLU A 22 10.06 2.67 6.32
C GLU A 22 8.76 3.04 5.57
N SER A 23 8.75 2.95 4.24
CA SER A 23 7.57 3.28 3.43
C SER A 23 6.45 2.26 3.67
N GLU A 24 6.79 0.97 3.79
CA GLU A 24 5.81 -0.07 4.12
C GLU A 24 5.19 0.18 5.50
N ARG A 25 6.01 0.47 6.51
CA ARG A 25 5.54 0.77 7.87
C ARG A 25 4.67 2.02 7.93
N GLU A 26 5.10 3.12 7.30
CA GLU A 26 4.31 4.36 7.25
C GLU A 26 2.95 4.15 6.58
N TRP A 27 2.92 3.34 5.50
CA TRP A 27 1.69 2.98 4.82
C TRP A 27 0.78 2.12 5.70
N ASP A 28 1.34 1.12 6.38
CA ASP A 28 0.61 0.21 7.27
C ASP A 28 -0.04 0.96 8.45
N GLU A 29 0.71 1.84 9.11
CA GLU A 29 0.20 2.68 10.20
C GLU A 29 -0.93 3.61 9.73
N LYS A 30 -0.78 4.20 8.55
CA LYS A 30 -1.80 5.07 7.94
C LYS A 30 -3.05 4.29 7.56
N LEU A 31 -2.90 3.10 7.00
CA LEU A 31 -3.98 2.22 6.59
C LEU A 31 -4.83 1.80 7.79
N HIS A 32 -4.19 1.27 8.84
CA HIS A 32 -4.90 0.83 10.05
C HIS A 32 -5.62 2.00 10.73
N ARG A 33 -4.98 3.17 10.86
CA ARG A 33 -5.65 4.35 11.42
C ARG A 33 -6.89 4.77 10.62
N ALA A 34 -6.80 4.78 9.29
CA ALA A 34 -7.93 5.15 8.44
C ALA A 34 -9.05 4.10 8.47
N MET A 35 -8.71 2.83 8.67
CA MET A 35 -9.70 1.75 8.85
C MET A 35 -10.49 1.92 10.14
N ASP A 36 -9.85 2.34 11.24
CA ASP A 36 -10.51 2.57 12.53
C ASP A 36 -11.58 3.68 12.46
N GLU A 37 -11.42 4.65 11.55
CA GLU A 37 -12.37 5.75 11.32
C GLU A 37 -13.59 5.34 10.46
N LEU A 38 -13.55 4.18 9.80
CA LEU A 38 -14.65 3.72 8.97
C LEU A 38 -15.80 3.14 9.81
N VAL A 39 -17.00 3.11 9.22
CA VAL A 39 -18.15 2.41 9.80
C VAL A 39 -17.82 0.93 10.09
N HIS A 40 -16.89 0.32 9.37
CA HIS A 40 -16.46 -1.06 9.60
C HIS A 40 -15.27 -1.20 10.59
N GLY A 41 -14.86 -0.12 11.26
CA GLY A 41 -13.61 -0.02 12.02
C GLY A 41 -13.66 -0.28 13.53
N GLY A 42 -14.83 -0.56 14.12
CA GLY A 42 -14.87 -0.86 15.56
C GLY A 42 -16.24 -0.81 16.24
N THR A 43 -17.22 -0.14 15.65
CA THR A 43 -18.58 -0.03 16.25
C THR A 43 -19.73 -0.12 15.25
N GLY A 44 -19.46 -0.28 13.96
CA GLY A 44 -20.52 -0.28 12.94
C GLY A 44 -20.77 -1.63 12.27
N CYS A 45 -21.53 -1.57 11.19
CA CYS A 45 -22.22 -2.70 10.58
C CYS A 45 -21.28 -3.87 10.24
N ASP A 46 -21.79 -5.07 10.52
CA ASP A 46 -21.21 -6.33 10.07
C ASP A 46 -20.94 -6.27 8.56
N SER A 47 -19.79 -6.79 8.15
CA SER A 47 -19.38 -6.79 6.76
C SER A 47 -18.55 -8.03 6.46
N TYR A 48 -18.53 -8.42 5.19
CA TYR A 48 -17.68 -9.51 4.70
C TYR A 48 -16.19 -9.32 5.04
N PHE A 49 -15.73 -8.08 5.24
CA PHE A 49 -14.34 -7.77 5.51
C PHE A 49 -13.95 -7.93 6.98
N VAL A 50 -14.91 -7.98 7.89
CA VAL A 50 -14.63 -8.12 9.32
C VAL A 50 -14.70 -9.59 9.68
N ASP A 51 -13.58 -10.15 10.11
CA ASP A 51 -13.56 -11.50 10.64
C ASP A 51 -14.34 -11.56 11.95
N LYS A 52 -15.36 -12.42 12.00
CA LYS A 52 -16.31 -12.49 13.13
C LYS A 52 -15.71 -13.12 14.38
N VAL A 53 -14.61 -13.86 14.25
CA VAL A 53 -13.97 -14.59 15.36
C VAL A 53 -12.95 -13.70 16.06
N THR A 54 -12.11 -13.02 15.29
CA THR A 54 -11.00 -12.18 15.77
C THR A 54 -11.37 -10.71 15.85
N GLY A 55 -12.48 -10.29 15.21
CA GLY A 55 -12.86 -8.88 15.06
C GLY A 55 -11.97 -8.10 14.11
N LYS A 56 -11.00 -8.75 13.44
CA LYS A 56 -10.04 -8.07 12.57
C LYS A 56 -10.70 -7.66 11.25
N ASN A 57 -10.57 -6.40 10.90
CA ASN A 57 -10.99 -5.88 9.60
C ASN A 57 -9.90 -6.15 8.55
N TRP A 58 -10.25 -6.82 7.45
CA TRP A 58 -9.41 -7.16 6.31
C TRP A 58 -9.70 -6.30 5.08
N PHE A 59 -10.36 -5.16 5.27
CA PHE A 59 -10.60 -4.22 4.20
C PHE A 59 -9.27 -3.65 3.69
N VAL A 60 -9.10 -3.65 2.36
CA VAL A 60 -7.79 -3.46 1.74
C VAL A 60 -7.47 -1.98 1.52
N TYR A 61 -8.48 -1.11 1.38
CA TYR A 61 -8.26 0.28 1.01
C TYR A 61 -9.40 1.24 1.43
N PRO A 62 -9.24 2.00 2.53
CA PRO A 62 -10.28 2.83 3.14
C PRO A 62 -10.61 4.14 2.38
N TRP A 63 -9.89 4.46 1.30
CA TRP A 63 -10.06 5.72 0.56
C TRP A 63 -10.74 5.53 -0.80
N ASN A 64 -11.03 6.65 -1.47
CA ASN A 64 -11.62 6.64 -2.80
C ASN A 64 -10.60 6.40 -3.93
N SER A 65 -11.10 6.09 -5.13
CA SER A 65 -10.28 5.81 -6.31
C SER A 65 -9.41 6.98 -6.78
N PHE A 66 -9.77 8.23 -6.46
CA PHE A 66 -8.96 9.39 -6.80
C PHE A 66 -7.71 9.48 -5.92
N HIS A 67 -7.84 9.26 -4.61
CA HIS A 67 -6.70 9.11 -3.70
C HIS A 67 -5.79 7.95 -4.15
N MET A 68 -6.38 6.82 -4.59
CA MET A 68 -5.62 5.70 -5.13
C MET A 68 -4.85 6.07 -6.39
N TRP A 69 -5.50 6.77 -7.32
CA TRP A 69 -4.84 7.23 -8.54
C TRP A 69 -3.66 8.15 -8.22
N ILE A 70 -3.82 9.12 -7.32
CA ILE A 70 -2.73 10.01 -6.90
C ILE A 70 -1.59 9.22 -6.27
N ALA A 71 -1.88 8.35 -5.30
CA ALA A 71 -0.85 7.57 -4.60
C ALA A 71 -0.03 6.69 -5.56
N MET A 72 -0.66 6.16 -6.61
CA MET A 72 0.02 5.29 -7.59
C MET A 72 0.80 6.04 -8.68
N HIS A 73 0.58 7.34 -8.87
CA HIS A 73 1.20 8.11 -9.96
C HIS A 73 2.11 9.23 -9.46
N TRP A 74 1.82 9.80 -8.31
CA TRP A 74 2.60 10.89 -7.74
C TRP A 74 3.81 10.34 -6.99
N ASN A 75 5.00 10.60 -7.53
CA ASN A 75 6.27 10.30 -6.87
C ASN A 75 6.47 8.83 -6.45
N ILE A 76 5.84 7.89 -7.17
CA ILE A 76 5.86 6.46 -6.83
C ILE A 76 7.27 5.88 -6.69
N MET A 77 8.28 6.44 -7.36
CA MET A 77 9.65 5.94 -7.30
C MET A 77 10.32 6.16 -5.94
N LYS A 78 9.77 7.05 -5.09
CA LYS A 78 10.37 7.42 -3.79
C LYS A 78 10.40 6.26 -2.80
N ASP A 79 9.42 5.36 -2.87
CA ASP A 79 9.19 4.30 -1.87
C ASP A 79 9.94 2.99 -2.17
N TRP A 80 10.79 2.98 -3.21
CA TRP A 80 11.51 1.79 -3.65
C TRP A 80 13.02 1.94 -3.45
N GLU A 81 13.65 0.84 -3.06
CA GLU A 81 15.10 0.68 -3.08
C GLU A 81 15.50 -0.10 -4.33
N TYR A 82 16.41 0.47 -5.12
CA TYR A 82 16.92 -0.18 -6.32
C TYR A 82 18.33 -0.68 -6.07
N GLN A 83 18.57 -1.95 -6.34
CA GLN A 83 19.91 -2.52 -6.23
C GLN A 83 20.55 -2.61 -7.62
N ARG A 84 21.83 -2.25 -7.67
CA ARG A 84 22.70 -2.45 -8.84
C ARG A 84 23.51 -3.72 -8.68
N TRP A 85 24.11 -4.17 -9.78
CA TRP A 85 25.20 -5.13 -9.73
C TRP A 85 26.28 -4.63 -8.76
N ALA A 86 26.69 -5.51 -7.85
CA ALA A 86 27.87 -5.30 -7.00
C ALA A 86 29.15 -5.40 -7.83
#